data_AF-A0AAC9YEP9-F1
#
_entry.id   AF-A0AAC9YEP9-F1
#
_cell.length_a   1.000
_cell.length_b   1.000
_cell.length_c   1.000
_cell.angle_alpha   90.00
_cell.angle_beta   90.00
_cell.angle_gamma   90.00
#
_symmetry.space_group_name_H-M   'P 1'
#
loop_
_entity.id
_entity.type
_entity.pdbx_description
1 polymer ?
#
loop_
_entity_poly.entity_id
_entity_poly.type
_entity_poly.pdbx_seq_one_letter_code
_entity_poly.pdbx_strand_id
1 'polypeptide(L)'
;MYQPVTLFIGLRYIYGRRSDRFGRLVSSLSSIGIMLGVMSMIVVLSVMNGFERDLQNNVLGLMPQALITTPENVIDPQKIPASKLQNLKGIKHIAPITTSDVVIQSAQNISAGVMLGINPEQYEPLSKYFINVHQNLLQAGQYRIIMGAKLAQQLGIQSGDTVRLIVPSVRQLTPMGGMLSQRLFTLVGVFSANSEVDADQFFVNQQDASRLMRYPLGDITGWRLFLTQPLKVASLSKQKLPDGTVWKDWRERKGALFQAMQMEKNMMGLLLSLIIIVAAFNIMTSLGLLVMDKQREVAILQTQGFTRRQIMAMFIVQGSTSGIVGSVLGALLGIILTGQLEKLLPVLGLLIAGESLPVSIDPMQVFIISLSAIFMALLSTLYPSWRAANFQPAEALRYE
;
A
#
# COMPACT_ATOMS: atom_id res chain seq x y z
N MET A 1 -34.29 -22.66 -31.67
CA MET A 1 -33.63 -23.73 -30.89
C MET A 1 -32.57 -23.08 -30.00
N TYR A 2 -32.79 -22.99 -28.68
CA TYR A 2 -31.80 -22.40 -27.78
C TYR A 2 -30.68 -23.43 -27.53
N GLN A 3 -29.56 -23.27 -28.25
CA GLN A 3 -28.32 -23.96 -27.94
C GLN A 3 -27.44 -23.01 -27.10
N PRO A 4 -26.90 -23.48 -25.95
CA PRO A 4 -27.00 -24.82 -25.39
C PRO A 4 -28.23 -25.01 -24.47
N VAL A 5 -28.94 -26.13 -24.63
CA VAL A 5 -30.11 -26.53 -23.81
C VAL A 5 -29.76 -26.62 -22.31
N THR A 6 -28.53 -27.01 -21.99
CA THR A 6 -28.01 -27.08 -20.61
C THR A 6 -27.97 -25.72 -19.93
N LEU A 7 -27.66 -24.65 -20.67
CA LEU A 7 -27.62 -23.29 -20.15
C LEU A 7 -29.04 -22.76 -19.90
N PHE A 8 -29.97 -23.05 -20.81
CA PHE A 8 -31.38 -22.69 -20.64
C PHE A 8 -32.01 -23.37 -19.41
N ILE A 9 -31.76 -24.66 -19.23
CA ILE A 9 -32.30 -25.41 -18.09
C ILE A 9 -31.65 -24.93 -16.78
N GLY A 10 -30.32 -24.77 -16.74
CA GLY A 10 -29.60 -24.29 -15.56
C GLY A 10 -30.06 -22.90 -15.09
N LEU A 11 -30.26 -21.96 -16.01
CA LEU A 11 -30.79 -20.62 -15.69
C LEU A 11 -32.26 -20.65 -15.26
N ARG A 12 -33.07 -21.55 -15.83
CA ARG A 12 -34.49 -21.69 -15.46
C ARG A 12 -34.67 -22.21 -14.03
N TYR A 13 -33.80 -23.10 -13.56
CA TYR A 13 -33.80 -23.56 -12.15
C TYR A 13 -33.52 -22.43 -11.15
N ILE A 14 -32.85 -21.35 -11.56
CA ILE A 14 -32.62 -20.17 -10.71
C ILE A 14 -33.90 -19.32 -10.59
N TYR A 15 -34.70 -19.23 -11.66
CA TYR A 15 -35.85 -18.32 -11.76
C TYR A 15 -37.24 -19.01 -11.81
N GLY A 16 -37.34 -20.28 -11.43
CA GLY A 16 -38.55 -21.12 -11.55
C GLY A 16 -39.75 -20.70 -10.68
N ARG A 17 -40.98 -20.86 -11.22
CA ARG A 17 -42.29 -20.52 -10.60
C ARG A 17 -42.57 -21.29 -9.29
N ARG A 18 -43.58 -20.82 -8.52
CA ARG A 18 -44.09 -21.18 -7.16
C ARG A 18 -43.71 -22.52 -6.49
N SER A 19 -43.39 -23.61 -7.20
CA SER A 19 -42.98 -24.90 -6.63
C SER A 19 -41.48 -25.01 -6.27
N ASP A 20 -40.62 -24.09 -6.75
CA ASP A 20 -39.16 -24.17 -6.61
C ASP A 20 -38.57 -23.24 -5.53
N ARG A 21 -39.24 -23.14 -4.37
CA ARG A 21 -38.83 -22.21 -3.28
C ARG A 21 -37.47 -22.59 -2.66
N PHE A 22 -37.16 -23.87 -2.56
CA PHE A 22 -35.92 -24.34 -1.92
C PHE A 22 -34.67 -23.99 -2.76
N GLY A 23 -34.71 -24.24 -4.07
CA GLY A 23 -33.61 -23.88 -4.98
C GLY A 23 -33.31 -22.39 -5.04
N ARG A 24 -34.34 -21.54 -5.00
CA ARG A 24 -34.17 -20.07 -4.95
C ARG A 24 -33.56 -19.59 -3.63
N LEU A 25 -33.99 -20.13 -2.50
CA LEU A 25 -33.42 -19.78 -1.19
C LEU A 25 -31.93 -20.14 -1.14
N VAL A 26 -31.58 -21.37 -1.55
CA VAL A 26 -30.21 -21.86 -1.63
C VAL A 26 -29.31 -20.97 -2.49
N SER A 27 -29.77 -20.64 -3.71
CA SER A 27 -29.01 -19.77 -4.62
C SER A 27 -28.86 -18.36 -4.06
N SER A 28 -29.93 -17.78 -3.48
CA SER A 28 -29.87 -16.44 -2.88
C SER A 28 -28.93 -16.36 -1.68
N LEU A 29 -28.97 -17.35 -0.78
CA LEU A 29 -28.14 -17.37 0.43
C LEU A 29 -26.66 -17.53 0.06
N SER A 30 -26.37 -18.37 -0.93
CA SER A 30 -25.04 -18.56 -1.50
C SER A 30 -24.50 -17.28 -2.14
N SER A 31 -25.31 -16.63 -2.97
CA SER A 31 -24.95 -15.36 -3.61
C SER A 31 -24.73 -14.24 -2.59
N ILE A 32 -25.53 -14.17 -1.52
CA ILE A 32 -25.35 -13.20 -0.44
C ILE A 32 -24.03 -13.45 0.31
N GLY A 33 -23.69 -14.70 0.61
CA GLY A 33 -22.43 -15.05 1.26
C GLY A 33 -21.21 -14.60 0.45
N ILE A 34 -21.19 -14.90 -0.85
CA ILE A 34 -20.12 -14.45 -1.76
C ILE A 34 -20.13 -12.92 -1.88
N MET A 35 -21.30 -12.31 -2.05
CA MET A 35 -21.45 -10.86 -2.17
C MET A 35 -20.84 -10.15 -0.97
N LEU A 36 -21.18 -10.57 0.26
CA LEU A 36 -20.66 -10.00 1.49
C LEU A 36 -19.14 -10.22 1.62
N GLY A 37 -18.64 -11.40 1.25
CA GLY A 37 -17.21 -11.71 1.28
C GLY A 37 -16.40 -10.83 0.33
N VAL A 38 -16.82 -10.76 -0.94
CA VAL A 38 -16.16 -9.94 -1.98
C VAL A 38 -16.26 -8.45 -1.65
N MET A 39 -17.44 -7.97 -1.24
CA MET A 39 -17.66 -6.59 -0.82
C MET A 39 -16.73 -6.20 0.33
N SER A 40 -16.69 -6.99 1.39
CA SER A 40 -15.85 -6.72 2.57
C SER A 40 -14.37 -6.74 2.21
N MET A 41 -13.94 -7.69 1.37
CA MET A 41 -12.55 -7.77 0.91
C MET A 41 -12.12 -6.54 0.11
N ILE A 42 -12.97 -6.03 -0.77
CA ILE A 42 -12.70 -4.82 -1.54
C ILE A 42 -12.63 -3.59 -0.64
N VAL A 43 -13.57 -3.43 0.29
CA VAL A 43 -13.61 -2.28 1.20
C VAL A 43 -12.35 -2.23 2.05
N VAL A 44 -12.03 -3.32 2.76
CA VAL A 44 -10.88 -3.36 3.69
C VAL A 44 -9.57 -3.16 2.94
N LEU A 45 -9.35 -3.84 1.82
CA LEU A 45 -8.11 -3.70 1.07
C LEU A 45 -7.96 -2.31 0.43
N SER A 46 -9.06 -1.67 0.02
CA SER A 46 -9.01 -0.31 -0.53
C SER A 46 -8.66 0.74 0.52
N VAL A 47 -9.12 0.57 1.76
CA VAL A 47 -8.70 1.41 2.91
C VAL A 47 -7.21 1.20 3.19
N MET A 48 -6.76 -0.06 3.23
CA MET A 48 -5.33 -0.37 3.46
C MET A 48 -4.43 0.20 2.35
N ASN A 49 -4.85 0.11 1.08
CA ASN A 49 -4.14 0.73 -0.03
C ASN A 49 -4.12 2.27 0.08
N GLY A 50 -5.22 2.87 0.53
CA GLY A 50 -5.31 4.31 0.76
C GLY A 50 -4.31 4.76 1.82
N PHE A 51 -4.28 4.08 2.96
CA PHE A 51 -3.33 4.35 4.03
C PHE A 51 -1.88 4.15 3.60
N GLU A 52 -1.58 3.07 2.87
CA GLU A 52 -0.24 2.82 2.30
C GLU A 52 0.20 3.97 1.38
N ARG A 53 -0.72 4.45 0.52
CA ARG A 53 -0.47 5.57 -0.39
C ARG A 53 -0.30 6.89 0.34
N ASP A 54 -1.09 7.13 1.38
CA ASP A 54 -0.99 8.34 2.20
C ASP A 54 0.35 8.37 2.96
N LEU A 55 0.71 7.27 3.63
CA LEU A 55 2.04 7.12 4.24
C LEU A 55 3.17 7.28 3.23
N GLN A 56 3.03 6.70 2.03
CA GLN A 56 4.03 6.86 0.99
C GLN A 56 4.19 8.34 0.58
N ASN A 57 3.10 9.09 0.43
CA ASN A 57 3.14 10.48 -0.01
C ASN A 57 3.62 11.42 1.10
N ASN A 58 3.11 11.24 2.32
CA ASN A 58 3.35 12.14 3.44
C ASN A 58 4.68 11.83 4.14
N VAL A 59 5.15 10.58 4.15
CA VAL A 59 6.43 10.20 4.78
C VAL A 59 7.53 10.05 3.72
N LEU A 60 7.41 9.08 2.82
CA LEU A 60 8.47 8.76 1.85
C LEU A 60 8.63 9.82 0.74
N GLY A 61 7.57 10.57 0.43
CA GLY A 61 7.59 11.62 -0.57
C GLY A 61 8.38 12.86 -0.14
N LEU A 62 8.53 13.07 1.17
CA LEU A 62 9.13 14.28 1.75
C LEU A 62 10.56 14.04 2.27
N MET A 63 10.89 12.80 2.65
CA MET A 63 12.25 12.45 3.09
C MET A 63 13.17 12.02 1.93
N PRO A 64 14.50 11.94 2.16
CA PRO A 64 15.40 11.25 1.25
C PRO A 64 15.04 9.76 1.12
N GLN A 65 14.73 9.31 -0.11
CA GLN A 65 14.27 7.94 -0.37
C GLN A 65 15.42 6.94 -0.46
N ALA A 66 16.46 7.29 -1.21
CA ALA A 66 17.66 6.48 -1.33
C ALA A 66 18.89 7.38 -1.48
N LEU A 67 20.03 6.85 -1.07
CA LEU A 67 21.33 7.51 -1.03
C LEU A 67 22.38 6.51 -1.51
N ILE A 68 23.19 6.91 -2.48
CA ILE A 68 24.43 6.21 -2.79
C ILE A 68 25.56 6.93 -2.07
N THR A 69 26.28 6.19 -1.23
CA THR A 69 27.36 6.68 -0.36
C THR A 69 28.56 5.72 -0.40
N THR A 70 29.66 6.05 0.27
CA THR A 70 30.73 5.09 0.64
C THR A 70 30.46 4.50 2.03
N PRO A 71 31.16 3.42 2.44
CA PRO A 71 31.12 2.92 3.82
C PRO A 71 31.42 3.99 4.88
N GLU A 72 32.30 4.95 4.57
CA GLU A 72 32.70 6.06 5.43
C GLU A 72 31.68 7.22 5.46
N ASN A 73 30.59 7.12 4.69
CA ASN A 73 29.58 8.18 4.53
C ASN A 73 30.10 9.48 3.90
N VAL A 74 31.11 9.38 3.02
CA VAL A 74 31.70 10.53 2.32
C VAL A 74 31.99 10.18 0.87
N ILE A 75 31.44 10.96 -0.06
CA ILE A 75 31.71 10.88 -1.48
C ILE A 75 32.41 12.15 -1.93
N ASP A 76 33.47 11.96 -2.72
CA ASP A 76 34.07 12.97 -3.58
C ASP A 76 33.31 12.96 -4.94
N PRO A 77 32.53 14.00 -5.25
CA PRO A 77 31.75 14.09 -6.49
C PRO A 77 32.61 14.08 -7.76
N GLN A 78 33.91 14.39 -7.68
CA GLN A 78 34.81 14.36 -8.84
C GLN A 78 35.21 12.92 -9.19
N LYS A 79 35.45 12.07 -8.18
CA LYS A 79 35.76 10.64 -8.38
C LYS A 79 34.54 9.84 -8.78
N ILE A 80 33.40 10.14 -8.15
CA ILE A 80 32.12 9.46 -8.37
C ILE A 80 31.08 10.51 -8.81
N PRO A 81 31.10 10.94 -10.07
CA PRO A 81 30.14 11.92 -10.58
C PRO A 81 28.75 11.29 -10.74
N ALA A 82 27.72 12.13 -10.68
CA ALA A 82 26.32 11.72 -10.87
C ALA A 82 26.09 10.97 -12.20
N SER A 83 26.87 11.26 -13.23
CA SER A 83 26.78 10.62 -14.56
C SER A 83 27.00 9.10 -14.50
N LYS A 84 27.85 8.60 -13.60
CA LYS A 84 28.04 7.15 -13.40
C LYS A 84 26.78 6.46 -12.84
N LEU A 85 25.87 7.24 -12.23
CA LEU A 85 24.66 6.75 -11.58
C LEU A 85 23.40 6.91 -12.46
N GLN A 86 23.49 7.63 -13.59
CA GLN A 86 22.34 7.87 -14.48
C GLN A 86 21.78 6.60 -15.13
N ASN A 87 22.60 5.55 -15.27
CA ASN A 87 22.20 4.28 -15.88
C ASN A 87 21.34 3.39 -14.95
N LEU A 88 21.17 3.78 -13.68
CA LEU A 88 20.36 3.04 -12.74
C LEU A 88 18.87 3.17 -13.10
N LYS A 89 18.19 2.01 -13.19
CA LYS A 89 16.76 1.95 -13.53
C LYS A 89 15.91 2.46 -12.37
N GLY A 90 14.82 3.14 -12.71
CA GLY A 90 13.81 3.58 -11.72
C GLY A 90 14.14 4.89 -10.99
N ILE A 91 15.16 5.63 -11.43
CA ILE A 91 15.56 6.92 -10.89
C ILE A 91 15.01 8.05 -11.77
N LYS A 92 14.37 9.05 -11.16
CA LYS A 92 13.88 10.28 -11.84
C LYS A 92 14.92 11.39 -11.85
N HIS A 93 15.57 11.59 -10.70
CA HIS A 93 16.51 12.69 -10.48
C HIS A 93 17.58 12.28 -9.48
N ILE A 94 18.74 12.91 -9.57
CA ILE A 94 19.90 12.67 -8.69
C ILE A 94 20.41 14.04 -8.23
N ALA A 95 20.56 14.20 -6.92
CA ALA A 95 21.04 15.43 -6.30
C ALA A 95 22.12 15.12 -5.25
N PRO A 96 23.21 15.90 -5.14
CA PRO A 96 24.09 15.84 -3.98
C PRO A 96 23.33 16.16 -2.69
N ILE A 97 23.67 15.45 -1.62
CA ILE A 97 23.16 15.75 -0.29
C ILE A 97 24.25 15.53 0.76
N THR A 98 24.27 16.41 1.75
CA THR A 98 25.04 16.20 2.98
C THR A 98 24.06 16.02 4.13
N THR A 99 23.97 14.83 4.71
CA THR A 99 22.95 14.50 5.71
C THR A 99 23.55 13.90 6.97
N SER A 100 22.99 14.25 8.13
CA SER A 100 23.40 13.67 9.42
C SER A 100 22.31 13.84 10.48
N ASP A 101 22.31 12.94 11.46
CA ASP A 101 21.51 13.11 12.68
C ASP A 101 22.24 14.08 13.61
N VAL A 102 21.54 15.11 14.05
CA VAL A 102 22.10 16.20 14.85
C VAL A 102 21.30 16.44 16.12
N VAL A 103 21.97 17.01 17.11
CA VAL A 103 21.33 17.61 18.27
C VAL A 103 21.23 19.10 18.02
N ILE A 104 20.02 19.64 18.18
CA ILE A 104 19.70 21.04 18.00
C ILE A 104 19.46 21.63 19.39
N GLN A 105 20.24 22.64 19.75
CA GLN A 105 20.13 23.32 21.02
C GLN A 105 19.74 24.78 20.80
N SER A 106 18.59 25.18 21.33
CA SER A 106 18.19 26.58 21.47
C SER A 106 18.54 27.09 22.87
N ALA A 107 18.20 28.35 23.16
CA ALA A 107 18.35 28.91 24.51
C ALA A 107 17.43 28.26 25.54
N GLN A 108 16.29 27.69 25.10
CA GLN A 108 15.24 27.18 25.97
C GLN A 108 15.18 25.66 26.00
N ASN A 109 15.39 25.00 24.85
CA ASN A 109 15.14 23.58 24.68
C ASN A 109 16.23 22.89 23.82
N ILE A 110 16.24 21.56 23.88
CA ILE A 110 17.09 20.69 23.06
C ILE A 110 16.17 19.71 22.34
N SER A 111 16.43 19.50 21.05
CA SER A 111 15.74 18.49 20.24
C SER A 111 16.74 17.71 19.38
N ALA A 112 16.32 16.55 18.89
CA ALA A 112 17.05 15.82 17.86
C ALA A 112 16.43 16.11 16.49
N GLY A 113 17.25 16.11 15.45
CA GLY A 113 16.76 16.31 14.10
C GLY A 113 17.70 15.76 13.04
N VAL A 114 17.23 15.77 11.80
CA VAL A 114 17.97 15.35 10.62
C VAL A 114 18.34 16.59 9.82
N MET A 115 19.65 16.87 9.76
CA MET A 115 20.19 17.93 8.94
C MET A 115 20.19 17.49 7.48
N LEU A 116 19.53 18.25 6.60
CA LEU A 116 19.57 18.07 5.16
C LEU A 116 20.32 19.24 4.51
N GLY A 117 21.59 19.01 4.18
CA GLY A 117 22.43 19.93 3.42
C GLY A 117 22.13 19.83 1.93
N ILE A 118 21.46 20.84 1.39
CA ILE A 118 20.96 20.86 0.01
C ILE A 118 21.62 21.98 -0.81
N ASN A 119 21.68 21.79 -2.13
CA ASN A 119 22.01 22.85 -3.06
C ASN A 119 20.74 23.68 -3.37
N PRO A 120 20.72 25.01 -3.14
CA PRO A 120 19.56 25.85 -3.42
C PRO A 120 19.02 25.81 -4.85
N GLU A 121 19.87 25.53 -5.83
CA GLU A 121 19.50 25.50 -7.25
C GLU A 121 18.84 24.18 -7.68
N GLN A 122 18.86 23.17 -6.80
CA GLN A 122 18.33 21.84 -7.11
C GLN A 122 16.93 21.63 -6.56
N TYR A 123 16.20 20.74 -7.21
CA TYR A 123 14.82 20.41 -6.86
C TYR A 123 14.72 19.79 -5.46
N GLU A 124 14.00 20.45 -4.56
CA GLU A 124 13.65 19.91 -3.24
C GLU A 124 12.12 19.78 -3.11
N PRO A 125 11.57 18.56 -2.87
CA PRO A 125 10.13 18.34 -2.72
C PRO A 125 9.46 19.20 -1.64
N LEU A 126 10.18 19.53 -0.57
CA LEU A 126 9.66 20.31 0.57
C LEU A 126 9.59 21.82 0.29
N SER A 127 10.22 22.31 -0.79
CA SER A 127 10.19 23.73 -1.17
C SER A 127 8.78 24.29 -1.38
N LYS A 128 7.82 23.46 -1.82
CA LYS A 128 6.41 23.84 -2.01
C LYS A 128 5.64 24.09 -0.71
N TYR A 129 6.20 23.70 0.44
CA TYR A 129 5.61 23.88 1.77
C TYR A 129 6.32 24.97 2.59
N PHE A 130 7.22 25.73 1.96
CA PHE A 130 7.92 26.84 2.61
C PHE A 130 6.96 27.98 2.90
N ILE A 131 7.01 28.53 4.11
CA ILE A 131 6.16 29.63 4.56
C ILE A 131 6.96 30.92 4.44
N ASN A 132 6.65 31.75 3.44
CA ASN A 132 7.27 33.06 3.22
C ASN A 132 8.82 33.02 3.13
N VAL A 133 9.38 31.90 2.69
CA VAL A 133 10.84 31.72 2.57
C VAL A 133 11.19 31.00 1.27
N HIS A 134 12.37 31.27 0.74
CA HIS A 134 12.88 30.63 -0.48
C HIS A 134 14.20 29.91 -0.22
N GLN A 135 14.42 28.82 -0.97
CA GLN A 135 15.63 27.99 -0.88
C GLN A 135 16.92 28.81 -1.10
N ASN A 136 16.86 29.84 -1.96
CA ASN A 136 17.97 30.73 -2.29
C ASN A 136 18.53 31.53 -1.10
N LEU A 137 17.80 31.61 0.01
CA LEU A 137 18.33 32.22 1.23
C LEU A 137 19.43 31.37 1.89
N LEU A 138 19.49 30.06 1.60
CA LEU A 138 20.53 29.15 2.09
C LEU A 138 21.83 29.34 1.30
N GLN A 139 22.51 30.47 1.49
CA GLN A 139 23.79 30.76 0.85
C GLN A 139 24.96 30.15 1.65
N ALA A 140 25.97 29.65 0.93
CA ALA A 140 27.14 29.04 1.54
C ALA A 140 27.90 30.04 2.43
N GLY A 141 28.33 29.59 3.60
CA GLY A 141 29.08 30.37 4.59
C GLY A 141 28.23 31.27 5.48
N GLN A 142 26.93 31.40 5.21
CA GLN A 142 26.02 32.22 6.02
C GLN A 142 25.37 31.45 7.17
N TYR A 143 25.51 30.13 7.21
CA TYR A 143 24.97 29.27 8.29
C TYR A 143 23.49 29.57 8.55
N ARG A 144 22.70 29.59 7.50
CA ARG A 144 21.24 29.78 7.57
C ARG A 144 20.54 28.42 7.62
N ILE A 145 19.42 28.38 8.34
CA ILE A 145 18.61 27.17 8.52
C ILE A 145 17.14 27.47 8.19
N ILE A 146 16.50 26.57 7.45
CA ILE A 146 15.04 26.53 7.25
C ILE A 146 14.54 25.28 7.97
N MET A 147 13.62 25.41 8.91
CA MET A 147 13.24 24.34 9.83
C MET A 147 11.77 23.94 9.72
N GLY A 148 11.42 22.70 10.04
CA GLY A 148 10.02 22.31 10.17
C GLY A 148 9.30 23.14 11.26
N ALA A 149 8.06 23.54 11.01
CA ALA A 149 7.30 24.42 11.90
C ALA A 149 7.12 23.83 13.31
N LYS A 150 6.90 22.51 13.42
CA LYS A 150 6.75 21.82 14.73
C LYS A 150 8.08 21.81 15.49
N LEU A 151 9.20 21.58 14.80
CA LEU A 151 10.53 21.60 15.39
C LEU A 151 10.92 23.00 15.89
N ALA A 152 10.63 24.05 15.12
CA ALA A 152 10.84 25.44 15.54
C ALA A 152 9.99 25.79 16.78
N GLN A 153 8.73 25.35 16.81
CA GLN A 153 7.84 25.53 17.95
C GLN A 153 8.35 24.79 19.21
N GLN A 154 8.81 23.54 19.07
CA GLN A 154 9.39 22.76 20.17
C GLN A 154 10.64 23.43 20.74
N LEU A 155 11.46 24.05 19.88
CA LEU A 155 12.67 24.74 20.29
C LEU A 155 12.41 26.16 20.83
N GLY A 156 11.19 26.68 20.70
CA GLY A 156 10.80 28.01 21.18
C GLY A 156 11.48 29.16 20.43
N ILE A 157 11.79 28.96 19.14
CA ILE A 157 12.54 29.93 18.31
C ILE A 157 11.68 30.58 17.23
N GLN A 158 12.01 31.81 16.88
CA GLN A 158 11.39 32.58 15.79
C GLN A 158 12.41 32.90 14.69
N SER A 159 11.92 33.33 13.53
CA SER A 159 12.80 33.74 12.42
C SER A 159 13.71 34.88 12.87
N GLY A 160 15.02 34.73 12.66
CA GLY A 160 16.08 35.61 13.16
C GLY A 160 16.85 35.04 14.35
N ASP A 161 16.29 34.08 15.08
CA ASP A 161 16.97 33.46 16.22
C ASP A 161 18.06 32.49 15.79
N THR A 162 19.04 32.29 16.67
CA THR A 162 20.14 31.34 16.44
C THR A 162 19.95 30.05 17.20
N VAL A 163 20.27 28.93 16.55
CA VAL A 163 20.34 27.61 17.16
C VAL A 163 21.73 27.02 16.99
N ARG A 164 22.15 26.20 17.96
CA ARG A 164 23.38 25.44 17.89
C ARG A 164 23.10 24.06 17.35
N LEU A 165 23.76 23.70 16.25
CA LEU A 165 23.76 22.34 15.73
C LEU A 165 25.00 21.62 16.23
N ILE A 166 24.83 20.40 16.75
CA ILE A 166 25.87 19.53 17.26
C ILE A 166 25.77 18.20 16.51
N VAL A 167 26.88 17.72 15.95
CA VAL A 167 26.95 16.44 15.23
C VAL A 167 27.64 15.40 16.13
N PRO A 168 26.91 14.46 16.75
CA PRO A 168 27.50 13.51 17.70
C PRO A 168 28.47 12.51 17.05
N SER A 169 28.30 12.24 15.76
CA SER A 169 29.11 11.29 14.99
C SER A 169 30.51 11.82 14.64
N VAL A 170 30.75 13.14 14.73
CA VAL A 170 32.02 13.78 14.36
C VAL A 170 32.72 14.28 15.61
N ARG A 171 33.79 13.58 16.01
CA ARG A 171 34.65 13.95 17.16
C ARG A 171 35.96 14.56 16.67
N GLN A 172 36.33 15.68 17.27
CA GLN A 172 37.63 16.32 17.11
C GLN A 172 38.49 16.07 18.34
N LEU A 173 39.73 15.65 18.12
CA LEU A 173 40.72 15.54 19.19
C LEU A 173 41.31 16.93 19.44
N THR A 174 41.10 17.46 20.64
CA THR A 174 41.77 18.67 21.11
C THR A 174 42.72 18.32 22.26
N PRO A 175 43.73 19.16 22.56
CA PRO A 175 44.64 18.93 23.68
C PRO A 175 43.93 18.78 25.04
N MET A 176 42.68 19.24 25.16
CA MET A 176 41.84 19.17 26.37
C MET A 176 40.79 18.04 26.31
N GLY A 177 40.82 17.18 25.29
CA GLY A 177 39.89 16.05 25.11
C GLY A 177 39.14 16.05 23.78
N GLY A 178 38.23 15.08 23.59
CA GLY A 178 37.40 14.98 22.40
C GLY A 178 36.24 15.97 22.42
N MET A 179 36.15 16.89 21.45
CA MET A 179 35.03 17.81 21.28
C MET A 179 34.14 17.38 20.11
N LEU A 180 32.82 17.48 20.26
CA LEU A 180 31.88 17.24 19.15
C LEU A 180 31.89 18.43 18.19
N SER A 181 31.75 18.14 16.89
CA SER A 181 31.61 19.20 15.89
C SER A 181 30.29 19.93 16.11
N GLN A 182 30.35 21.26 16.26
CA GLN A 182 29.19 22.09 16.53
C GLN A 182 29.32 23.49 15.91
N ARG A 183 28.19 24.12 15.56
CA ARG A 183 28.15 25.47 14.97
C ARG A 183 26.80 26.15 15.20
N LEU A 184 26.79 27.48 15.26
CA LEU A 184 25.56 28.29 15.32
C LEU A 184 25.00 28.52 13.91
N PHE A 185 23.68 28.36 13.78
CA PHE A 185 22.90 28.64 12.58
C PHE A 185 21.77 29.62 12.89
N THR A 186 21.42 30.48 11.94
CA THR A 186 20.34 31.47 12.09
C THR A 186 19.10 31.01 11.34
N LEU A 187 17.96 30.93 12.03
CA LEU A 187 16.68 30.55 11.44
C LEU A 187 16.22 31.66 10.50
N VAL A 188 16.03 31.34 9.22
CA VAL A 188 15.55 32.30 8.21
C VAL A 188 14.11 32.06 7.78
N GLY A 189 13.55 30.90 8.11
CA GLY A 189 12.16 30.58 7.85
C GLY A 189 11.80 29.16 8.24
N VAL A 190 10.53 28.84 8.05
CA VAL A 190 9.98 27.52 8.40
C VAL A 190 9.20 26.92 7.23
N PHE A 191 9.02 25.60 7.25
CA PHE A 191 8.13 24.89 6.35
C PHE A 191 7.08 24.10 7.14
N SER A 192 5.90 23.89 6.54
CA SER A 192 4.89 23.01 7.12
C SER A 192 4.23 22.15 6.06
N ALA A 193 4.57 20.86 6.07
CA ALA A 193 3.99 19.84 5.20
C ALA A 193 2.91 19.01 5.90
N ASN A 194 2.52 19.36 7.14
CA ASN A 194 1.57 18.62 7.97
C ASN A 194 1.92 17.14 8.12
N SER A 195 3.23 16.83 8.15
CA SER A 195 3.76 15.47 8.25
C SER A 195 4.78 15.38 9.39
N GLU A 196 5.27 14.17 9.68
CA GLU A 196 6.32 13.91 10.66
C GLU A 196 7.59 14.72 10.39
N VAL A 197 7.88 15.01 9.11
CA VAL A 197 9.06 15.79 8.70
C VAL A 197 9.10 17.20 9.27
N ASP A 198 7.94 17.76 9.67
CA ASP A 198 7.88 19.08 10.31
C ASP A 198 8.49 19.08 11.72
N ALA A 199 8.64 17.90 12.33
CA ALA A 199 9.09 17.72 13.70
C ALA A 199 10.58 17.36 13.83
N ASP A 200 11.22 16.86 12.78
CA ASP A 200 12.62 16.41 12.86
C ASP A 200 13.53 16.91 11.72
N GLN A 201 13.01 17.38 10.58
CA GLN A 201 13.84 17.80 9.45
C GLN A 201 14.07 19.31 9.38
N PHE A 202 15.25 19.67 8.88
CA PHE A 202 15.58 21.04 8.53
C PHE A 202 16.63 21.08 7.41
N PHE A 203 16.67 22.20 6.71
CA PHE A 203 17.53 22.45 5.58
C PHE A 203 18.61 23.46 5.90
N VAL A 204 19.82 23.18 5.44
CA VAL A 204 20.96 24.10 5.44
C VAL A 204 21.62 24.06 4.07
N ASN A 205 22.50 25.02 3.79
CA ASN A 205 23.34 24.93 2.59
C ASN A 205 24.25 23.70 2.66
N GLN A 206 24.35 22.95 1.56
CA GLN A 206 25.19 21.75 1.46
C GLN A 206 26.64 21.99 1.89
N GLN A 207 27.25 23.13 1.53
CA GLN A 207 28.63 23.44 1.90
C GLN A 207 28.77 23.70 3.41
N ASP A 208 27.79 24.35 4.03
CA ASP A 208 27.77 24.59 5.48
C ASP A 208 27.59 23.29 6.26
N ALA A 209 26.73 22.39 5.75
CA ALA A 209 26.60 21.03 6.27
C ALA A 209 27.93 20.26 6.15
N SER A 210 28.59 20.27 4.98
CA SER A 210 29.87 19.57 4.79
C SER A 210 30.96 20.11 5.70
N ARG A 211 31.01 21.43 5.95
CA ARG A 211 31.92 22.05 6.93
C ARG A 211 31.62 21.59 8.36
N LEU A 212 30.34 21.50 8.74
CA LEU A 212 29.95 20.99 10.06
C LEU A 212 30.31 19.51 10.21
N MET A 213 30.17 18.71 9.14
CA MET A 213 30.58 17.31 9.08
C MET A 213 32.10 17.09 8.98
N ARG A 214 32.87 18.16 8.78
CA ARG A 214 34.34 18.14 8.59
C ARG A 214 34.78 17.34 7.36
N TYR A 215 33.98 17.35 6.30
CA TYR A 215 34.36 16.80 5.02
C TYR A 215 35.34 17.73 4.28
N PRO A 216 36.21 17.19 3.40
CA PRO A 216 36.96 17.99 2.45
C PRO A 216 36.06 18.93 1.64
N LEU A 217 36.62 20.05 1.17
CA LEU A 217 35.87 21.03 0.39
C LEU A 217 35.32 20.40 -0.90
N GLY A 218 33.99 20.40 -1.05
CA GLY A 218 33.30 19.81 -2.20
C GLY A 218 32.75 18.41 -1.95
N ASP A 219 33.20 17.73 -0.90
CA ASP A 219 32.73 16.39 -0.55
C ASP A 219 31.34 16.44 0.10
N ILE A 220 30.59 15.38 -0.12
CA ILE A 220 29.18 15.23 0.28
C ILE A 220 28.98 13.91 1.01
N THR A 221 27.86 13.77 1.72
CA THR A 221 27.51 12.45 2.30
C THR A 221 27.18 11.46 1.19
N GLY A 222 26.48 11.89 0.14
CA GLY A 222 26.28 11.06 -1.04
C GLY A 222 25.30 11.62 -2.06
N TRP A 223 24.95 10.80 -3.04
CA TRP A 223 24.00 11.13 -4.09
C TRP A 223 22.59 10.69 -3.68
N ARG A 224 21.70 11.65 -3.39
CA ARG A 224 20.27 11.42 -3.16
C ARG A 224 19.62 10.99 -4.47
N LEU A 225 18.91 9.87 -4.44
CA LEU A 225 18.17 9.34 -5.57
C LEU A 225 16.67 9.57 -5.35
N PHE A 226 16.03 10.20 -6.33
CA PHE A 226 14.58 10.34 -6.37
C PHE A 226 14.00 9.17 -7.16
N LEU A 227 13.28 8.28 -6.48
CA LEU A 227 12.79 7.04 -7.05
C LEU A 227 11.41 7.24 -7.70
N THR A 228 11.15 6.55 -8.80
CA THR A 228 9.81 6.52 -9.41
C THR A 228 8.82 5.74 -8.55
N GLN A 229 9.27 4.64 -7.95
CA GLN A 229 8.46 3.76 -7.10
C GLN A 229 9.25 3.43 -5.81
N PRO A 230 9.16 4.29 -4.77
CA PRO A 230 9.92 4.13 -3.53
C PRO A 230 9.71 2.78 -2.84
N LEU A 231 8.51 2.20 -2.93
CA LEU A 231 8.19 0.90 -2.33
C LEU A 231 8.89 -0.29 -3.00
N LYS A 232 9.35 -0.16 -4.25
CA LYS A 232 10.10 -1.22 -4.96
C LYS A 232 11.61 -1.17 -4.73
N VAL A 233 12.06 -0.38 -3.76
CA VAL A 233 13.50 -0.14 -3.50
C VAL A 233 14.29 -1.43 -3.28
N ALA A 234 13.70 -2.49 -2.73
CA ALA A 234 14.37 -3.78 -2.52
C ALA A 234 14.85 -4.46 -3.82
N SER A 235 14.17 -4.19 -4.94
CA SER A 235 14.60 -4.65 -6.26
C SER A 235 15.62 -3.70 -6.89
N LEU A 236 15.47 -2.39 -6.63
CA LEU A 236 16.36 -1.35 -7.14
C LEU A 236 17.75 -1.39 -6.49
N SER A 237 17.83 -1.72 -5.20
CA SER A 237 19.07 -1.78 -4.43
C SER A 237 19.99 -2.94 -4.84
N LYS A 238 19.51 -3.90 -5.65
CA LYS A 238 20.28 -5.04 -6.17
C LYS A 238 21.04 -4.73 -7.46
N GLN A 239 20.87 -3.54 -8.01
CA GLN A 239 21.55 -3.12 -9.23
C GLN A 239 23.07 -3.00 -9.01
N LYS A 240 23.85 -3.21 -10.07
CA LYS A 240 25.31 -3.07 -10.01
C LYS A 240 25.66 -1.60 -9.74
N LEU A 241 26.36 -1.37 -8.64
CA LEU A 241 26.84 -0.07 -8.21
C LEU A 241 28.30 0.13 -8.63
N PRO A 242 28.78 1.38 -8.76
CA PRO A 242 30.20 1.66 -8.90
C PRO A 242 31.01 1.09 -7.72
N ASP A 243 32.23 0.64 -8.00
CA ASP A 243 33.10 0.07 -6.97
C ASP A 243 33.32 1.07 -5.81
N GLY A 244 33.30 0.56 -4.58
CA GLY A 244 33.46 1.36 -3.36
C GLY A 244 32.20 2.13 -2.93
N THR A 245 31.06 1.94 -3.60
CA THR A 245 29.78 2.56 -3.18
C THR A 245 28.83 1.57 -2.52
N VAL A 246 27.97 2.11 -1.65
CA VAL A 246 26.98 1.42 -0.84
C VAL A 246 25.64 2.12 -1.03
N TRP A 247 24.59 1.32 -1.15
CA TRP A 247 23.22 1.80 -1.21
C TRP A 247 22.64 1.88 0.21
N LYS A 248 22.14 3.06 0.59
CA LYS A 248 21.32 3.27 1.79
C LYS A 248 19.95 3.76 1.35
N ASP A 249 18.90 3.37 2.06
CA ASP A 249 17.55 3.81 1.74
C ASP A 249 16.65 3.95 2.95
N TRP A 250 15.45 4.47 2.70
CA TRP A 250 14.43 4.72 3.71
C TRP A 250 14.09 3.49 4.56
N ARG A 251 14.35 2.25 4.10
CA ARG A 251 14.05 1.04 4.88
C ARG A 251 14.88 0.94 6.15
N GLU A 252 16.06 1.56 6.21
CA GLU A 252 16.86 1.59 7.44
C GLU A 252 16.13 2.32 8.58
N ARG A 253 15.33 3.35 8.25
CA ARG A 253 14.61 4.17 9.24
C ARG A 253 13.14 3.79 9.38
N LYS A 254 12.47 3.49 8.27
CA LYS A 254 11.01 3.28 8.19
C LYS A 254 10.62 1.90 7.66
N GLY A 255 11.58 1.00 7.45
CA GLY A 255 11.32 -0.35 6.91
C GLY A 255 10.40 -1.18 7.79
N ALA A 256 10.60 -1.15 9.11
CA ALA A 256 9.75 -1.88 10.06
C ALA A 256 8.28 -1.41 10.01
N LEU A 257 8.04 -0.10 9.86
CA LEU A 257 6.69 0.46 9.73
C LEU A 257 5.98 -0.07 8.48
N PHE A 258 6.61 0.04 7.31
CA PHE A 258 6.03 -0.45 6.05
C PHE A 258 5.91 -1.98 6.02
N GLN A 259 6.81 -2.71 6.67
CA GLN A 259 6.72 -4.16 6.80
C GLN A 259 5.54 -4.58 7.68
N ALA A 260 5.34 -3.91 8.81
CA ALA A 260 4.18 -4.15 9.68
C ALA A 260 2.87 -3.87 8.92
N MET A 261 2.82 -2.77 8.17
CA MET A 261 1.69 -2.43 7.29
C MET A 261 1.38 -3.51 6.25
N GLN A 262 2.41 -4.02 5.57
CA GLN A 262 2.24 -5.08 4.58
C GLN A 262 1.80 -6.40 5.24
N MET A 263 2.34 -6.72 6.42
CA MET A 263 1.96 -7.89 7.18
C MET A 263 0.48 -7.81 7.61
N GLU A 264 0.04 -6.65 8.09
CA GLU A 264 -1.36 -6.39 8.46
C GLU A 264 -2.30 -6.56 7.26
N LYS A 265 -1.96 -5.95 6.12
CA LYS A 265 -2.72 -6.09 4.87
C LYS A 265 -2.84 -7.55 4.42
N ASN A 266 -1.75 -8.32 4.52
CA ASN A 266 -1.75 -9.74 4.18
C ASN A 266 -2.59 -10.56 5.16
N MET A 267 -2.53 -10.26 6.46
CA MET A 267 -3.32 -10.94 7.50
C MET A 267 -4.82 -10.68 7.32
N MET A 268 -5.23 -9.42 7.10
CA MET A 268 -6.62 -9.09 6.78
C MET A 268 -7.08 -9.77 5.49
N GLY A 269 -6.24 -9.77 4.44
CA GLY A 269 -6.51 -10.49 3.20
C GLY A 269 -6.74 -11.99 3.43
N LEU A 270 -5.93 -12.64 4.26
CA LEU A 270 -6.09 -14.04 4.66
C LEU A 270 -7.41 -14.27 5.40
N LEU A 271 -7.71 -13.47 6.43
CA LEU A 271 -8.96 -13.56 7.19
C LEU A 271 -10.20 -13.40 6.29
N LEU A 272 -10.20 -12.43 5.38
CA LEU A 272 -11.30 -12.18 4.46
C LEU A 272 -11.42 -13.28 3.40
N SER A 273 -10.30 -13.84 2.91
CA SER A 273 -10.32 -15.00 2.02
C SER A 273 -10.95 -16.25 2.68
N LEU A 274 -10.77 -16.42 4.00
CA LEU A 274 -11.41 -17.51 4.74
C LEU A 274 -12.94 -17.37 4.73
N ILE A 275 -13.46 -16.14 4.75
CA ILE A 275 -14.91 -15.89 4.60
C ILE A 275 -15.40 -16.38 3.23
N ILE A 276 -14.63 -16.13 2.16
CA ILE A 276 -14.96 -16.62 0.81
C ILE A 276 -14.94 -18.16 0.77
N ILE A 277 -13.96 -18.79 1.42
CA ILE A 277 -13.89 -20.26 1.54
C ILE A 277 -15.12 -20.80 2.25
N VAL A 278 -15.53 -20.19 3.38
CA VAL A 278 -16.74 -20.58 4.11
C VAL A 278 -18.00 -20.43 3.26
N ALA A 279 -18.11 -19.33 2.49
CA ALA A 279 -19.20 -19.13 1.54
C ALA A 279 -19.19 -20.18 0.42
N ALA A 280 -18.01 -20.59 -0.05
CA ALA A 280 -17.85 -21.62 -1.07
C ALA A 280 -18.26 -23.01 -0.55
N PHE A 281 -17.95 -23.35 0.70
CA PHE A 281 -18.48 -24.56 1.34
C PHE A 281 -19.99 -24.53 1.51
N ASN A 282 -20.57 -23.35 1.80
CA ASN A 282 -22.01 -23.19 1.86
C ASN A 282 -22.69 -23.50 0.51
N ILE A 283 -22.06 -23.11 -0.61
CA ILE A 283 -22.52 -23.51 -1.94
C ILE A 283 -22.47 -25.03 -2.11
N MET A 284 -21.36 -25.65 -1.70
CA MET A 284 -21.18 -27.09 -1.86
C MET A 284 -22.27 -27.88 -1.13
N THR A 285 -22.56 -27.53 0.12
CA THR A 285 -23.61 -28.19 0.92
C THR A 285 -25.01 -27.88 0.39
N SER A 286 -25.28 -26.61 0.04
CA SER A 286 -26.60 -26.20 -0.43
C SER A 286 -26.95 -26.78 -1.81
N LEU A 287 -26.00 -26.81 -2.75
CA LEU A 287 -26.19 -27.45 -4.06
C LEU A 287 -26.36 -28.97 -3.91
N GLY A 288 -25.64 -29.59 -2.97
CA GLY A 288 -25.78 -31.02 -2.66
C GLY A 288 -27.19 -31.38 -2.15
N LEU A 289 -27.73 -30.56 -1.23
CA LEU A 289 -29.11 -30.72 -0.75
C LEU A 289 -30.13 -30.52 -1.87
N LEU A 290 -29.92 -29.54 -2.74
CA LEU A 290 -30.79 -29.31 -3.90
C LEU A 290 -30.80 -30.49 -4.87
N VAL A 291 -29.62 -31.06 -5.14
CA VAL A 291 -29.48 -32.23 -6.00
C VAL A 291 -30.26 -33.42 -5.42
N MET A 292 -30.22 -33.61 -4.09
CA MET A 292 -30.99 -34.66 -3.42
C MET A 292 -32.50 -34.44 -3.53
N ASP A 293 -32.97 -33.21 -3.34
CA ASP A 293 -34.38 -32.84 -3.51
C ASP A 293 -34.88 -33.05 -4.96
N LYS A 294 -33.99 -32.89 -5.95
CA LYS A 294 -34.28 -32.97 -7.38
C LYS A 294 -33.92 -34.30 -8.05
N GLN A 295 -33.66 -35.35 -7.29
CA GLN A 295 -33.28 -36.67 -7.83
C GLN A 295 -34.26 -37.22 -8.88
N ARG A 296 -35.56 -37.08 -8.66
CA ARG A 296 -36.60 -37.55 -9.61
C ARG A 296 -36.54 -36.81 -10.95
N GLU A 297 -36.37 -35.48 -10.91
CA GLU A 297 -36.26 -34.67 -12.12
C GLU A 297 -34.99 -35.02 -12.91
N VAL A 298 -33.88 -35.27 -12.21
CA VAL A 298 -32.62 -35.75 -12.81
C VAL A 298 -32.82 -37.13 -13.47
N ALA A 299 -33.51 -38.06 -12.81
CA ALA A 299 -33.79 -39.39 -13.35
C ALA A 299 -34.67 -39.32 -14.62
N ILE A 300 -35.67 -38.44 -14.65
CA ILE A 300 -36.51 -38.22 -15.84
C ILE A 300 -35.67 -37.65 -17.00
N LEU A 301 -34.75 -36.72 -16.72
CA LEU A 301 -33.86 -36.19 -17.76
C LEU A 301 -32.91 -37.27 -18.30
N GLN A 302 -32.40 -38.16 -17.44
CA GLN A 302 -31.58 -39.30 -17.85
C GLN A 302 -32.36 -40.28 -18.74
N THR A 303 -33.62 -40.59 -18.42
CA THR A 303 -34.44 -41.49 -19.25
C THR A 303 -34.85 -40.85 -20.58
N GLN A 304 -34.90 -39.52 -20.65
CA GLN A 304 -35.07 -38.75 -21.90
C GLN A 304 -33.78 -38.66 -22.75
N GLY A 305 -32.67 -39.24 -22.30
CA GLY A 305 -31.42 -39.31 -23.07
C GLY A 305 -30.35 -38.29 -22.69
N PHE A 306 -30.49 -37.54 -21.59
CA PHE A 306 -29.42 -36.67 -21.12
C PHE A 306 -28.23 -37.48 -20.60
N THR A 307 -27.03 -37.16 -21.09
CA THR A 307 -25.79 -37.75 -20.63
C THR A 307 -25.40 -37.22 -19.24
N ARG A 308 -24.62 -38.02 -18.49
CA ARG A 308 -24.05 -37.62 -17.18
C ARG A 308 -23.31 -36.26 -17.24
N ARG A 309 -22.59 -36.00 -18.34
CA ARG A 309 -21.89 -34.72 -18.56
C ARG A 309 -22.84 -33.54 -18.71
N GLN A 310 -23.98 -33.73 -19.38
CA GLN A 310 -24.99 -32.67 -19.54
C GLN A 310 -25.69 -32.35 -18.20
N ILE A 311 -25.94 -33.37 -17.37
CA ILE A 311 -26.49 -33.18 -16.02
C ILE A 311 -25.51 -32.45 -15.12
N MET A 312 -24.24 -32.88 -15.12
CA MET A 312 -23.18 -32.18 -14.40
C MET A 312 -23.06 -30.72 -14.85
N ALA A 313 -23.11 -30.46 -16.16
CA ALA A 313 -23.05 -29.11 -16.70
C ALA A 313 -24.23 -28.22 -16.25
N MET A 314 -25.44 -28.77 -16.12
CA MET A 314 -26.60 -27.99 -15.61
C MET A 314 -26.37 -27.49 -14.18
N PHE A 315 -25.88 -28.35 -13.28
CA PHE A 315 -25.60 -27.97 -11.89
C PHE A 315 -24.38 -27.06 -11.77
N ILE A 316 -23.34 -27.26 -12.58
CA ILE A 316 -22.20 -26.33 -12.66
C ILE A 316 -22.66 -24.94 -13.10
N VAL A 317 -23.50 -24.84 -14.14
CA VAL A 317 -24.04 -23.56 -14.61
C VAL A 317 -24.85 -22.88 -13.51
N GLN A 318 -25.68 -23.62 -12.79
CA GLN A 318 -26.51 -23.07 -11.71
C GLN A 318 -25.65 -22.49 -10.56
N GLY A 319 -24.69 -23.27 -10.08
CA GLY A 319 -23.81 -22.84 -9.01
C GLY A 319 -22.84 -21.72 -9.44
N SER A 320 -22.30 -21.81 -10.65
CA SER A 320 -21.45 -20.76 -11.24
C SER A 320 -22.21 -19.45 -11.39
N THR A 321 -23.48 -19.49 -11.79
CA THR A 321 -24.32 -18.27 -11.89
C THR A 321 -24.49 -17.62 -10.51
N SER A 322 -24.73 -18.41 -9.46
CA SER A 322 -24.83 -17.88 -8.09
C SER A 322 -23.52 -17.21 -7.64
N GLY A 323 -22.38 -17.81 -8.00
CA GLY A 323 -21.05 -17.25 -7.74
C GLY A 323 -20.74 -15.99 -8.54
N ILE A 324 -21.08 -15.96 -9.82
CA ILE A 324 -20.90 -14.78 -10.70
C ILE A 324 -21.77 -13.63 -10.21
N VAL A 325 -23.06 -13.87 -9.96
CA VAL A 325 -23.98 -12.83 -9.46
C VAL A 325 -23.51 -12.30 -8.11
N GLY A 326 -23.14 -13.19 -7.17
CA GLY A 326 -22.61 -12.78 -5.87
C GLY A 326 -21.33 -11.97 -6.00
N SER A 327 -20.38 -12.41 -6.82
CA SER A 327 -19.09 -11.72 -7.02
C SER A 327 -19.28 -10.36 -7.69
N VAL A 328 -20.08 -10.27 -8.76
CA VAL A 328 -20.35 -9.01 -9.46
C VAL A 328 -21.10 -8.02 -8.58
N LEU A 329 -22.15 -8.45 -7.87
CA LEU A 329 -22.87 -7.57 -6.94
C LEU A 329 -21.98 -7.16 -5.78
N GLY A 330 -21.17 -8.08 -5.24
CA GLY A 330 -20.22 -7.79 -4.18
C GLY A 330 -19.15 -6.78 -4.62
N ALA A 331 -18.66 -6.90 -5.85
CA ALA A 331 -17.69 -5.98 -6.43
C ALA A 331 -18.30 -4.59 -6.65
N LEU A 332 -19.49 -4.52 -7.23
CA LEU A 332 -20.20 -3.26 -7.45
C LEU A 332 -20.51 -2.56 -6.14
N LEU A 333 -21.12 -3.26 -5.18
CA LEU A 333 -21.42 -2.71 -3.86
C LEU A 333 -20.14 -2.34 -3.11
N GLY A 334 -19.09 -3.16 -3.21
CA GLY A 334 -17.78 -2.87 -2.61
C GLY A 334 -17.19 -1.57 -3.15
N ILE A 335 -17.17 -1.38 -4.46
CA ILE A 335 -16.70 -0.13 -5.10
C ILE A 335 -17.56 1.06 -4.65
N ILE A 336 -18.89 0.94 -4.69
CA ILE A 336 -19.81 2.02 -4.33
C ILE A 336 -19.63 2.42 -2.86
N LEU A 337 -19.62 1.45 -1.94
CA LEU A 337 -19.43 1.69 -0.51
C LEU A 337 -18.07 2.32 -0.24
N THR A 338 -17.03 1.81 -0.90
CA THR A 338 -15.67 2.34 -0.76
C THR A 338 -15.58 3.79 -1.22
N GLY A 339 -16.21 4.14 -2.34
CA GLY A 339 -16.27 5.53 -2.83
C GLY A 339 -17.14 6.46 -1.98
N GLN A 340 -18.00 5.92 -1.11
CA GLN A 340 -18.87 6.70 -0.22
C GLN A 340 -18.40 6.71 1.25
N LEU A 341 -17.33 5.97 1.59
CA LEU A 341 -16.83 5.86 2.97
C LEU A 341 -16.54 7.22 3.62
N GLU A 342 -15.94 8.15 2.88
CA GLU A 342 -15.64 9.50 3.36
C GLU A 342 -16.90 10.26 3.82
N LYS A 343 -18.07 9.99 3.21
CA LYS A 343 -19.35 10.61 3.56
C LYS A 343 -20.10 9.83 4.64
N LEU A 344 -19.97 8.52 4.66
CA LEU A 344 -20.70 7.63 5.58
C LEU A 344 -20.10 7.65 6.99
N LEU A 345 -18.78 7.69 7.12
CA LEU A 345 -18.10 7.60 8.42
C LEU A 345 -18.40 8.77 9.38
N PRO A 346 -18.43 10.04 8.93
CA PRO A 346 -18.83 11.16 9.80
C PRO A 346 -20.28 11.03 10.28
N VAL A 347 -21.19 10.53 9.43
CA VAL A 347 -22.60 10.32 9.76
C VAL A 347 -22.77 9.24 10.84
N LEU A 348 -21.89 8.23 10.84
CA LEU A 348 -21.87 7.16 11.84
C LEU A 348 -21.17 7.56 13.15
N GLY A 349 -20.60 8.76 13.26
CA GLY A 349 -19.84 9.20 14.43
C GLY A 349 -18.51 8.47 14.63
N LEU A 350 -18.00 7.81 13.58
CA LEU A 350 -16.80 6.96 13.64
C LEU A 350 -15.50 7.70 13.30
N LEU A 351 -15.56 9.00 12.95
CA LEU A 351 -14.40 9.85 12.69
C LEU A 351 -14.46 11.13 13.53
N ILE A 352 -13.29 11.59 13.97
CA ILE A 352 -13.09 12.91 14.57
C ILE A 352 -13.20 13.96 13.45
N ALA A 353 -13.94 15.05 13.70
CA ALA A 353 -14.11 16.11 12.71
C ALA A 353 -12.75 16.67 12.24
N GLY A 354 -12.41 16.47 10.96
CA GLY A 354 -11.19 16.99 10.32
C GLY A 354 -10.24 15.93 9.76
N GLU A 355 -10.42 14.64 10.07
CA GLU A 355 -9.60 13.57 9.50
C GLU A 355 -10.30 12.89 8.31
N SER A 356 -9.66 12.91 7.14
CA SER A 356 -10.11 12.17 5.96
C SER A 356 -9.55 10.76 5.99
N LEU A 357 -10.41 9.74 5.91
CA LEU A 357 -9.95 8.36 5.76
C LEU A 357 -9.36 8.19 4.34
N PRO A 358 -8.08 7.86 4.19
CA PRO A 358 -7.50 7.68 2.87
C PRO A 358 -8.00 6.36 2.27
N VAL A 359 -8.56 6.44 1.08
CA VAL A 359 -9.10 5.27 0.35
C VAL A 359 -8.54 5.25 -1.06
N SER A 360 -8.02 4.09 -1.50
CA SER A 360 -7.51 3.92 -2.86
C SER A 360 -7.97 2.59 -3.45
N ILE A 361 -8.90 2.65 -4.39
CA ILE A 361 -9.40 1.49 -5.14
C ILE A 361 -8.38 1.13 -6.22
N ASP A 362 -7.86 -0.10 -6.18
CA ASP A 362 -7.04 -0.68 -7.25
C ASP A 362 -7.91 -1.59 -8.15
N PRO A 363 -8.19 -1.19 -9.41
CA PRO A 363 -9.01 -1.98 -10.32
C PRO A 363 -8.46 -3.38 -10.57
N MET A 364 -7.13 -3.54 -10.59
CA MET A 364 -6.50 -4.84 -10.80
C MET A 364 -6.77 -5.76 -9.60
N GLN A 365 -6.68 -5.21 -8.38
CA GLN A 365 -6.97 -5.96 -7.17
C GLN A 365 -8.45 -6.37 -7.10
N VAL A 366 -9.38 -5.46 -7.44
CA VAL A 366 -10.82 -5.77 -7.51
C VAL A 366 -11.09 -6.88 -8.52
N PHE A 367 -10.44 -6.82 -9.70
CA PHE A 367 -10.54 -7.84 -10.72
C PHE A 367 -10.05 -9.21 -10.22
N ILE A 368 -8.88 -9.27 -9.57
CA ILE A 368 -8.31 -10.49 -9.00
C ILE A 368 -9.22 -11.08 -7.90
N ILE A 369 -9.77 -10.24 -7.02
CA ILE A 369 -10.71 -10.68 -5.97
C ILE A 369 -11.97 -11.27 -6.60
N SER A 370 -12.56 -10.56 -7.57
CA SER A 370 -13.79 -10.98 -8.24
C SER A 370 -13.59 -12.30 -8.98
N LEU A 371 -12.47 -12.44 -9.71
CA LEU A 371 -12.12 -13.63 -10.46
C LEU A 371 -11.81 -14.81 -9.54
N SER A 372 -11.08 -14.60 -8.44
CA SER A 372 -10.77 -15.66 -7.48
C SER A 372 -12.02 -16.16 -6.76
N ALA A 373 -12.96 -15.28 -6.42
CA ALA A 373 -14.27 -15.66 -5.88
C ALA A 373 -15.10 -16.50 -6.85
N ILE A 374 -15.16 -16.11 -8.14
CA ILE A 374 -15.84 -16.89 -9.18
C ILE A 374 -15.18 -18.26 -9.36
N PHE A 375 -13.85 -18.30 -9.37
CA PHE A 375 -13.10 -19.55 -9.49
C PHE A 375 -13.37 -20.48 -8.31
N MET A 376 -13.36 -19.97 -7.08
CA MET A 376 -13.70 -20.74 -5.88
C MET A 376 -15.14 -21.24 -5.90
N ALA A 377 -16.09 -20.40 -6.31
CA ALA A 377 -17.49 -20.82 -6.46
C ALA A 377 -17.62 -21.95 -7.48
N LEU A 378 -16.94 -21.87 -8.62
CA LEU A 378 -16.94 -22.91 -9.65
C LEU A 378 -16.35 -24.22 -9.11
N LEU A 379 -15.19 -24.15 -8.42
CA LEU A 379 -14.58 -25.33 -7.78
C LEU A 379 -15.53 -26.02 -6.78
N SER A 380 -16.21 -25.24 -5.94
CA SER A 380 -17.17 -25.78 -4.98
C SER A 380 -18.38 -26.48 -5.61
N THR A 381 -18.70 -26.16 -6.86
CA THR A 381 -19.83 -26.80 -7.58
C THR A 381 -19.46 -28.11 -8.25
N LEU A 382 -18.17 -28.40 -8.46
CA LEU A 382 -17.72 -29.61 -9.16
C LEU A 382 -18.13 -30.89 -8.41
N TYR A 383 -17.88 -30.93 -7.10
CA TYR A 383 -18.17 -32.14 -6.31
C TYR A 383 -19.67 -32.48 -6.25
N PRO A 384 -20.58 -31.56 -5.89
CA PRO A 384 -22.01 -31.86 -5.88
C PRO A 384 -22.55 -32.19 -7.28
N SER A 385 -22.06 -31.52 -8.32
CA SER A 385 -22.50 -31.77 -9.71
C SER A 385 -22.08 -33.14 -10.22
N TRP A 386 -20.86 -33.59 -9.87
CA TRP A 386 -20.40 -34.94 -10.19
C TRP A 386 -21.23 -36.00 -9.46
N ARG A 387 -21.55 -35.76 -8.18
CA ARG A 387 -22.43 -36.63 -7.40
C ARG A 387 -23.84 -36.71 -8.00
N ALA A 388 -24.38 -35.58 -8.46
CA ALA A 388 -25.67 -35.51 -9.15
C ALA A 388 -25.73 -36.35 -10.44
N ALA A 389 -24.64 -36.34 -11.21
CA ALA A 389 -24.58 -37.05 -12.48
C ALA A 389 -24.51 -38.58 -12.35
N ASN A 390 -24.17 -39.09 -11.17
CA ASN A 390 -23.98 -40.52 -10.91
C ASN A 390 -25.18 -41.22 -10.24
N PHE A 391 -26.31 -40.52 -10.03
CA PHE A 391 -27.53 -41.19 -9.57
C PHE A 391 -28.06 -42.20 -10.59
N GLN A 392 -28.51 -43.35 -10.10
CA GLN A 392 -29.11 -44.39 -10.94
C GLN A 392 -30.61 -44.12 -11.10
N PRO A 393 -31.13 -44.00 -12.35
CA PRO A 393 -32.55 -43.73 -12.58
C PRO A 393 -33.47 -44.80 -11.96
N ALA A 394 -33.03 -46.06 -11.97
CA ALA A 394 -33.78 -47.18 -11.45
C ALA A 394 -33.95 -47.13 -9.92
N GLU A 395 -32.98 -46.60 -9.17
CA GLU A 395 -33.11 -46.44 -7.72
C GLU A 395 -33.96 -45.21 -7.37
N ALA A 396 -33.82 -44.11 -8.11
CA ALA A 396 -34.57 -42.88 -7.90
C ALA A 396 -36.09 -43.02 -8.18
N LEU A 397 -36.49 -43.98 -9.01
CA LEU A 397 -37.88 -44.27 -9.36
C LEU A 397 -38.48 -45.46 -8.59
N ARG A 398 -37.68 -46.19 -7.82
CA ARG A 398 -38.08 -47.42 -7.11
C ARG A 398 -38.59 -47.19 -5.68
N TYR A 399 -38.39 -46.02 -5.09
CA TYR A 399 -38.93 -45.67 -3.76
C TYR A 399 -40.39 -45.19 -3.80
N GLU A 400 -41.18 -45.77 -4.72
CA GLU A 400 -42.64 -45.88 -4.65
C GLU A 400 -43.01 -47.37 -4.79
#